data_AF-K9SZP9-F1
#
_entry.id   AF-K9SZP9-F1
#
_cell.length_a   1.000
_cell.length_b   1.000
_cell.length_c   1.000
_cell.angle_alpha   90.00
_cell.angle_beta   90.00
_cell.angle_gamma   90.00
#
_symmetry.space_group_name_H-M   'P 1'
#
loop_
_entity.id
_entity.type
_entity.pdbx_description
1 polymer ?
#
loop_
_entity_poly.entity_id
_entity_poly.type
_entity_poly.pdbx_seq_one_letter_code
_entity_poly.pdbx_strand_id
1 'polypeptide(L)' 'MTEPLQSPQATDPSFGFNSYAERLNGRAAMIGFLTVLVIEFATGKGVLAWLGLL' A
#
# COMPACT_ATOMS: atom_id res chain seq x y z
N MET A 1 43.46 -12.13 -10.29
CA MET A 1 42.40 -11.11 -10.39
C MET A 1 41.33 -11.52 -9.39
N THR A 2 41.30 -10.89 -8.21
CA THR A 2 40.29 -11.20 -7.18
C THR A 2 39.05 -10.38 -7.49
N GLU A 3 38.02 -11.02 -8.05
CA GLU A 3 36.70 -10.41 -8.09
C GLU A 3 36.25 -10.19 -6.63
N PRO A 4 35.72 -9.00 -6.27
CA PRO A 4 35.14 -8.82 -4.95
C PRO A 4 33.92 -9.74 -4.83
N LEU A 5 34.00 -10.68 -3.88
CA LEU A 5 32.90 -11.52 -3.45
C LEU A 5 31.72 -10.62 -3.07
N GLN A 6 30.67 -10.67 -3.89
CA GLN A 6 29.27 -10.31 -3.61
C GLN A 6 29.05 -9.21 -2.56
N SER A 7 28.56 -8.04 -3.02
CA SER A 7 28.00 -7.01 -2.14
C SER A 7 27.12 -7.67 -1.07
N PRO A 8 27.30 -7.38 0.23
CA PRO A 8 26.46 -7.94 1.28
C PRO A 8 25.00 -7.70 0.90
N GLN A 9 24.23 -8.77 0.69
CA GLN A 9 22.80 -8.67 0.46
C GLN A 9 22.21 -8.14 1.75
N ALA A 10 21.88 -6.84 1.78
CA ALA A 10 21.16 -6.24 2.89
C ALA A 10 19.89 -7.07 3.09
N THR A 11 19.81 -7.80 4.20
CA THR A 11 18.66 -8.64 4.50
C THR A 11 17.53 -7.70 4.87
N ASP A 12 16.55 -7.54 3.97
CA ASP A 12 15.35 -6.77 4.25
C ASP A 12 14.71 -7.32 5.54
N PRO A 13 14.48 -6.49 6.56
CA PRO A 13 13.89 -6.95 7.80
C PRO A 13 12.51 -7.52 7.52
N SER A 14 12.25 -8.78 7.90
CA SER A 14 10.98 -9.44 7.58
C SER A 14 9.76 -8.79 8.26
N PHE A 15 9.99 -7.93 9.25
CA PHE A 15 8.94 -7.25 10.02
C PHE A 15 9.14 -5.73 10.02
N GLY A 16 8.03 -4.98 9.98
CA GLY A 16 8.02 -3.52 9.95
C GLY A 16 7.95 -2.96 8.53
N PHE A 17 8.60 -1.81 8.32
CA PHE A 17 8.69 -1.17 7.01
C PHE A 17 9.75 -1.88 6.18
N ASN A 18 9.31 -2.81 5.33
CA ASN A 18 10.15 -3.46 4.33
C ASN A 18 9.49 -3.41 2.96
N SER A 19 10.30 -3.65 1.93
CA SER A 19 9.89 -3.56 0.53
C SER A 19 8.65 -4.39 0.19
N TYR A 20 8.46 -5.54 0.83
CA TYR A 20 7.28 -6.38 0.61
C TYR A 20 6.02 -5.77 1.26
N ALA A 21 6.13 -5.34 2.52
CA ALA A 21 5.03 -4.71 3.24
C ALA A 21 4.56 -3.42 2.55
N GLU A 22 5.47 -2.60 2.07
CA GLU A 22 5.15 -1.37 1.33
C GLU A 22 4.38 -1.66 0.03
N ARG A 23 4.84 -2.65 -0.74
CA ARG A 23 4.16 -3.07 -1.98
C ARG A 23 2.76 -3.64 -1.69
N LEU A 24 2.61 -4.40 -0.61
CA LEU A 24 1.32 -4.97 -0.22
C LEU A 24 0.35 -3.87 0.22
N ASN A 25 0.79 -2.97 1.09
CA ASN A 25 0.01 -1.83 1.56
C ASN A 25 -0.39 -0.90 0.40
N GLY A 26 0.53 -0.65 -0.55
CA GLY A 26 0.23 0.14 -1.74
C GLY A 26 -0.87 -0.47 -2.62
N ARG A 27 -0.87 -1.80 -2.81
CA ARG A 27 -1.95 -2.49 -3.54
C ARG A 27 -3.28 -2.42 -2.81
N ALA A 28 -3.26 -2.63 -1.49
CA ALA A 28 -4.45 -2.49 -0.66
C ALA A 28 -5.03 -1.06 -0.74
N ALA A 29 -4.17 -0.04 -0.73
CA ALA A 29 -4.58 1.35 -0.89
C ALA A 29 -5.21 1.63 -2.27
N MET A 30 -4.62 1.12 -3.37
CA MET A 30 -5.19 1.26 -4.71
C MET A 30 -6.59 0.63 -4.82
N ILE A 31 -6.76 -0.57 -4.26
CA ILE A 31 -8.05 -1.26 -4.23
C ILE A 31 -9.05 -0.47 -3.38
N GLY A 32 -8.66 -0.07 -2.16
CA GLY A 32 -9.53 0.68 -1.25
C GLY A 32 -10.00 2.00 -1.86
N PHE A 33 -9.10 2.74 -2.53
CA PHE A 33 -9.46 3.97 -3.23
C PHE A 33 -10.48 3.73 -4.33
N LEU A 34 -10.27 2.72 -5.18
CA LEU A 34 -11.22 2.39 -6.24
C LEU A 34 -12.57 1.95 -5.68
N THR A 35 -12.58 1.15 -4.61
CA THR A 35 -13.81 0.73 -3.94
C THR A 35 -14.61 1.92 -3.41
N VAL A 36 -13.95 2.90 -2.80
CA VAL A 36 -14.60 4.14 -2.33
C VAL A 36 -15.25 4.89 -3.48
N LEU A 37 -14.58 5.05 -4.62
CA LEU A 37 -15.15 5.72 -5.79
C LEU A 37 -16.39 4.99 -6.33
N VAL A 38 -16.35 3.66 -6.42
CA VAL A 38 -17.48 2.85 -6.89
C VAL A 38 -18.68 3.00 -5.95
N ILE A 39 -18.43 2.98 -4.64
CA ILE A 39 -19.45 3.17 -3.61
C ILE A 39 -20.06 4.57 -3.67
N GLU A 40 -19.23 5.60 -3.80
CA GLU A 40 -19.68 6.98 -3.91
C GLU A 40 -20.56 7.17 -5.14
N PHE A 41 -20.15 6.60 -6.27
CA PHE A 41 -20.94 6.60 -7.50
C PHE A 41 -22.28 5.87 -7.33
N ALA A 42 -22.29 4.70 -6.70
CA ALA A 42 -23.51 3.90 -6.52
C ALA A 42 -24.50 4.51 -5.51
N THR A 43 -24.00 5.19 -4.48
CA THR A 43 -24.83 5.72 -3.38
C THR A 43 -25.11 7.22 -3.49
N GLY A 44 -24.36 7.95 -4.31
CA GLY A 44 -24.41 9.40 -4.41
C GLY A 44 -23.94 10.12 -3.13
N LYS A 45 -23.32 9.41 -2.19
CA LYS A 45 -22.85 9.93 -0.90
C LYS A 45 -21.34 9.75 -0.81
N GLY A 46 -20.62 10.86 -0.64
CA GLY A 46 -19.18 10.83 -0.45
C GLY A 46 -18.75 10.15 0.85
N VAL A 47 -17.52 9.65 0.88
CA VAL A 47 -16.96 8.92 2.04
C VAL A 47 -17.01 9.73 3.34
N LEU A 48 -16.92 11.06 3.25
CA LEU A 48 -16.97 11.95 4.42
C LEU A 48 -18.36 11.99 5.07
N ALA A 49 -19.43 11.88 4.27
CA ALA A 49 -20.79 11.80 4.78
C ALA A 49 -21.02 10.49 5.56
N TRP A 50 -20.31 9.42 5.19
CA TRP A 50 -20.37 8.13 5.89
C TRP A 50 -19.66 8.18 7.25
N LEU A 51 -18.61 9.00 7.34
CA LEU A 51 -17.89 9.26 8.58
C LEU A 51 -18.61 10.27 9.49
N GLY A 52 -19.76 10.80 9.06
CA GLY A 52 -20.52 11.81 9.82
C GLY A 52 -19.86 13.19 9.87
N LEU A 53 -18.96 13.46 8.92
CA LEU A 53 -18.21 14.73 8.84
C LEU A 53 -18.90 15.77 7.94
N LEU A 54 -19.98 15.38 7.25
CA LEU A 54 -20.86 16.18 6.40
C LEU A 54 -22.30 15.72 6.63
#